data_AF-A0A934PR93-F1
#
_entry.id   AF-A0A934PR93-F1
#
_cell.length_a   1.000
_cell.length_b   1.000
_cell.length_c   1.000
_cell.angle_alpha   90.00
_cell.angle_beta   90.00
_cell.angle_gamma   90.00
#
_symmetry.space_group_name_H-M   'P 1'
#
loop_
_entity.id
_entity.type
_entity.pdbx_description
1 polymer ?
#
loop_
_entity_poly.entity_id
_entity_poly.type
_entity_poly.pdbx_seq_one_letter_code
_entity_poly.pdbx_strand_id
1 'polypeptide(L)'
;MPVAPNLSILTFFTKTTSSSEKVLFISVKPVADVFHEAEIFWYPGKGVGGKAQWIWEALNIKQWCACGTDYMMQQLFDEIITQKLLIIGTHQITLEIFPHELIRFENRPFKSRYETVSDQLKSNSLSGMPHGFMQQENLQYLSGYKTGSHLIKPLFPFGFFEQDFIYRKLKANIWGVKTFRRPYLTYRGVTKTSIKGIGSKQLVGFYQHNYSPHQPLTVSVVNERQEMIGQSIFPCGTPVFKIDLTEPVMKGAVQVYSGKVLEQENEFVLLQDIQINTNISSGNFKDHYGRNFMLGDSAKARPTEIDSFTWQRHAYADHKEADQKLSDLFRNVFNYLGPDILIADPYFIGNIKLDENGSGMQLQHCQAAMVNAILHTAIETGTESFRVMGYWGRASNQADNDDETSQSKIEQYFEKYDHYFQSFRRIDDVEKYLPIGCLFFYNAREEFHNRYWFGLKKTDEEILLEKVVIMTNSLGNINELDIMPIINETQRRQIAGKYSEIFSKAELKLNV
;
A
#
# COMPACT_ATOMS: atom_id res chain seq x y z
N MET A 1 16.26 -6.44 -23.85
CA MET A 1 14.82 -6.61 -23.63
C MET A 1 14.53 -6.30 -22.16
N PRO A 2 13.48 -5.56 -21.81
CA PRO A 2 13.03 -5.53 -20.41
C PRO A 2 12.53 -6.94 -20.06
N VAL A 3 13.31 -7.67 -19.28
CA VAL A 3 12.94 -9.02 -18.85
C VAL A 3 12.00 -8.87 -17.67
N ALA A 4 10.78 -9.39 -17.81
CA ALA A 4 9.79 -9.33 -16.75
C ALA A 4 10.22 -10.22 -15.58
N PRO A 5 9.85 -9.88 -14.33
CA PRO A 5 10.12 -10.75 -13.20
C PRO A 5 9.50 -12.13 -13.42
N ASN A 6 10.33 -13.16 -13.36
CA ASN A 6 10.00 -14.55 -13.58
C ASN A 6 10.71 -15.47 -12.58
N LEU A 7 11.38 -14.91 -11.58
CA LEU A 7 12.06 -15.67 -10.53
C LEU A 7 11.02 -16.22 -9.55
N SER A 8 11.09 -17.52 -9.32
CA SER A 8 10.45 -18.19 -8.18
C SER A 8 11.52 -18.82 -7.29
N ILE A 9 11.20 -18.91 -6.00
CA ILE A 9 12.04 -19.58 -5.01
C ILE A 9 11.29 -20.80 -4.49
N LEU A 10 11.93 -21.96 -4.58
CA LEU A 10 11.49 -23.19 -3.96
C LEU A 10 12.27 -23.38 -2.65
N THR A 11 11.56 -23.55 -1.54
CA THR A 11 12.18 -23.93 -0.26
C THR A 11 11.40 -25.03 0.41
N PHE A 12 12.11 -25.98 1.02
CA PHE A 12 11.50 -27.03 1.81
C PHE A 12 12.41 -27.49 2.93
N PHE A 13 11.79 -28.04 3.96
CA PHE A 13 12.47 -28.56 5.13
C PHE A 13 12.28 -30.05 5.19
N THR A 14 13.37 -30.75 5.50
CA THR A 14 13.34 -32.19 5.68
C THR A 14 13.86 -32.56 7.05
N LYS A 15 13.35 -33.68 7.57
CA LYS A 15 13.95 -34.37 8.69
C LYS A 15 14.70 -35.58 8.16
N THR A 16 15.98 -35.68 8.47
CA THR A 16 16.77 -36.87 8.13
C THR A 16 16.28 -38.06 8.94
N THR A 17 15.88 -39.12 8.24
CA THR A 17 15.68 -40.47 8.77
C THR A 17 16.86 -41.35 8.34
N SER A 18 16.90 -42.63 8.72
CA SER A 18 18.08 -43.50 8.56
C SER A 18 18.71 -43.47 7.15
N SER A 19 17.90 -43.42 6.10
CA SER A 19 18.37 -43.43 4.70
C SER A 19 17.54 -42.55 3.77
N SER A 20 16.66 -41.71 4.30
CA SER A 20 15.70 -40.89 3.56
C SER A 20 15.52 -39.53 4.25
N GLU A 21 14.86 -38.61 3.57
CA GLU A 21 14.56 -37.28 4.08
C GLU A 21 13.05 -37.07 4.08
N LYS A 22 12.44 -36.99 5.27
CA LYS A 22 11.00 -36.76 5.40
C LYS A 22 10.68 -35.29 5.22
N VAL A 23 9.89 -34.94 4.22
CA VAL A 23 9.48 -33.55 3.94
C VAL A 23 8.52 -33.09 5.03
N LEU A 24 8.91 -32.04 5.76
CA LEU A 24 8.09 -31.43 6.81
C LEU A 24 7.24 -30.29 6.27
N PHE A 25 7.79 -29.49 5.36
CA PHE A 25 7.08 -28.41 4.69
C PHE A 25 7.77 -28.09 3.36
N ILE A 26 7.02 -27.76 2.31
CA ILE A 26 7.54 -27.34 1.01
C ILE A 26 6.74 -26.16 0.46
N SER A 27 7.42 -25.20 -0.12
CA SER A 27 6.77 -24.06 -0.77
C SER A 27 7.52 -23.57 -2.00
N VAL A 28 6.76 -23.21 -3.02
CA VAL A 28 7.21 -22.34 -4.11
C VAL A 28 6.52 -21.00 -3.97
N LYS A 29 7.31 -19.92 -4.06
CA LYS A 29 6.81 -18.55 -4.03
C LYS A 29 7.45 -17.73 -5.15
N PRO A 30 6.66 -17.05 -6.00
CA PRO A 30 7.18 -16.10 -6.95
C PRO A 30 7.72 -14.86 -6.22
N VAL A 31 8.81 -14.30 -6.74
CA VAL A 31 9.40 -13.05 -6.25
C VAL A 31 9.52 -12.04 -7.41
N ALA A 32 9.61 -10.76 -7.07
CA ALA A 32 9.67 -9.67 -8.04
C ALA A 32 11.10 -9.44 -8.57
N ASP A 33 11.75 -10.52 -9.03
CA ASP A 33 13.08 -10.49 -9.60
C ASP A 33 13.14 -11.34 -10.88
N VAL A 34 14.24 -11.23 -11.61
CA VAL A 34 14.45 -11.87 -12.90
C VAL A 34 15.46 -13.00 -12.77
N PHE A 35 15.15 -14.13 -13.40
CA PHE A 35 16.06 -15.25 -13.58
C PHE A 35 16.42 -15.40 -15.06
N HIS A 36 17.73 -15.44 -15.32
CA HIS A 36 18.28 -15.49 -16.68
C HIS A 36 18.97 -16.82 -17.00
N GLU A 37 19.21 -17.67 -16.01
CA GLU A 37 19.93 -18.93 -16.22
C GLU A 37 19.01 -20.00 -16.81
N ALA A 38 19.60 -20.89 -17.60
CA ALA A 38 18.89 -22.03 -18.21
C ALA A 38 18.63 -23.15 -17.19
N GLU A 39 19.39 -23.19 -16.09
CA GLU A 39 19.37 -24.26 -15.10
C GLU A 39 18.95 -23.75 -13.72
N ILE A 40 18.43 -24.66 -12.89
CA ILE A 40 18.01 -24.36 -11.53
C ILE A 40 19.24 -23.98 -10.68
N PHE A 41 19.20 -22.81 -10.06
CA PHE A 41 20.24 -22.40 -9.12
C PHE A 41 19.90 -22.90 -7.72
N TRP A 42 20.75 -23.75 -7.17
CA TRP A 42 20.70 -24.14 -5.76
C TRP A 42 21.52 -23.16 -4.91
N TYR A 43 21.04 -22.80 -3.73
CA TYR A 43 21.79 -21.89 -2.86
C TYR A 43 22.95 -22.62 -2.14
N PRO A 44 24.13 -21.98 -1.97
CA PRO A 44 25.27 -22.57 -1.27
C PRO A 44 24.91 -23.12 0.11
N GLY A 45 25.28 -24.38 0.33
CA GLY A 45 24.97 -25.12 1.56
C GLY A 45 23.48 -25.46 1.74
N LYS A 46 22.60 -25.13 0.79
CA LYS A 46 21.14 -25.37 0.83
C LYS A 46 20.66 -26.15 -0.40
N GLY A 47 21.51 -27.02 -0.91
CA GLY A 47 21.24 -27.89 -2.06
C GLY A 47 22.43 -27.97 -3.01
N VAL A 48 23.31 -26.96 -3.05
CA VAL A 48 24.53 -27.00 -3.89
C VAL A 48 25.34 -28.26 -3.58
N GLY A 49 25.67 -29.02 -4.63
CA GLY A 49 26.39 -30.29 -4.51
C GLY A 49 25.65 -31.35 -3.69
N GLY A 50 24.32 -31.32 -3.68
CA GLY A 50 23.49 -32.30 -2.96
C GLY A 50 23.49 -32.14 -1.44
N LYS A 51 23.94 -31.00 -0.89
CA LYS A 51 24.07 -30.78 0.55
C LYS A 51 23.15 -29.67 1.04
N ALA A 52 22.31 -29.98 2.02
CA ALA A 52 21.43 -29.04 2.69
C ALA A 52 21.98 -28.52 4.03
N GLN A 53 21.43 -27.39 4.50
CA GLN A 53 21.90 -26.73 5.70
C GLN A 53 21.09 -27.22 6.90
N TRP A 54 21.76 -27.59 7.98
CA TRP A 54 21.10 -27.83 9.25
C TRP A 54 20.54 -26.52 9.81
N ILE A 55 19.21 -26.45 9.94
CA ILE A 55 18.50 -25.33 10.56
C ILE A 55 18.11 -25.64 12.00
N TRP A 56 18.02 -26.92 12.36
CA TRP A 56 17.78 -27.36 13.73
C TRP A 56 18.40 -28.75 13.95
N GLU A 57 19.64 -28.77 14.41
CA GLU A 57 20.45 -29.99 14.53
C GLU A 57 19.84 -30.99 15.53
N ALA A 58 19.34 -30.52 16.67
CA ALA A 58 18.72 -31.38 17.69
C ALA A 58 17.50 -32.19 17.20
N LEU A 59 16.80 -31.70 16.17
CA LEU A 59 15.67 -32.41 15.54
C LEU A 59 16.03 -33.05 14.20
N ASN A 60 17.30 -33.00 13.81
CA ASN A 60 17.80 -33.41 12.51
C ASN A 60 17.03 -32.75 11.35
N ILE A 61 16.79 -31.43 11.42
CA ILE A 61 16.05 -30.70 10.37
C ILE A 61 17.01 -29.89 9.50
N LYS A 62 16.85 -30.05 8.18
CA LYS A 62 17.62 -29.36 7.14
C LYS A 62 16.72 -28.46 6.28
N GLN A 63 17.33 -27.43 5.68
CA GLN A 63 16.71 -26.59 4.66
C GLN A 63 17.33 -26.83 3.29
N TRP A 64 16.45 -26.98 2.31
CA TRP A 64 16.73 -26.93 0.88
C TRP A 64 16.16 -25.65 0.30
N CYS A 65 16.91 -25.00 -0.60
CA CYS A 65 16.52 -23.75 -1.24
C CYS A 65 17.10 -23.68 -2.65
N ALA A 66 16.24 -23.41 -3.62
CA ALA A 66 16.59 -23.18 -5.01
C ALA A 66 15.81 -21.98 -5.57
N CYS A 67 16.34 -21.38 -6.63
CA CYS A 67 15.60 -20.44 -7.45
C CYS A 67 15.73 -20.78 -8.93
N GLY A 68 14.76 -20.33 -9.70
CA GLY A 68 14.70 -20.52 -11.15
C GLY A 68 13.53 -19.76 -11.74
N THR A 69 13.24 -19.98 -13.01
CA THR A 69 12.01 -19.45 -13.60
C THR A 69 10.78 -20.04 -12.91
N ASP A 70 9.64 -19.33 -12.96
CA ASP A 70 8.37 -19.81 -12.42
C ASP A 70 8.03 -21.23 -12.92
N TYR A 71 8.24 -21.51 -14.20
CA TYR A 71 8.03 -22.83 -14.80
C TYR A 71 8.94 -23.90 -14.19
N MET A 72 10.26 -23.64 -14.14
CA MET A 72 11.24 -24.59 -13.61
C MET A 72 10.96 -24.95 -12.15
N MET A 73 10.61 -23.96 -11.33
CA MET A 73 10.34 -24.18 -9.90
C MET A 73 9.03 -24.91 -9.65
N GLN A 74 7.98 -24.62 -10.43
CA GLN A 74 6.72 -25.35 -10.36
C GLN A 74 6.89 -26.81 -10.80
N GLN A 75 7.63 -27.04 -11.88
CA GLN A 75 7.95 -28.39 -12.35
C GLN A 75 8.75 -29.16 -11.29
N LEU A 76 9.81 -28.55 -10.72
CA LEU A 76 10.60 -29.18 -9.67
C LEU A 76 9.74 -29.52 -8.43
N PHE A 77 8.81 -28.65 -8.05
CA PHE A 77 7.86 -28.95 -6.97
C PHE A 77 7.04 -30.19 -7.30
N ASP A 78 6.43 -30.25 -8.49
CA ASP A 78 5.56 -31.37 -8.88
C ASP A 78 6.34 -32.69 -9.02
N GLU A 79 7.59 -32.63 -9.51
CA GLU A 79 8.49 -33.78 -9.59
C GLU A 79 8.87 -34.30 -8.19
N ILE A 80 9.24 -33.42 -7.26
CA ILE A 80 9.54 -33.77 -5.86
C ILE A 80 8.37 -34.53 -5.24
N ILE A 81 7.14 -34.02 -5.44
CA ILE A 81 5.94 -34.62 -4.85
C ILE A 81 5.59 -35.97 -5.49
N THR A 82 5.68 -36.06 -6.81
CA THR A 82 5.24 -37.24 -7.57
C THR A 82 6.27 -38.36 -7.51
N GLN A 83 7.54 -38.04 -7.74
CA GLN A 83 8.63 -39.01 -7.80
C GLN A 83 9.18 -39.37 -6.41
N LYS A 84 8.90 -38.54 -5.39
CA LYS A 84 9.44 -38.70 -4.03
C LYS A 84 10.98 -38.76 -4.05
N LEU A 85 11.58 -38.00 -4.95
CA LEU A 85 13.01 -37.99 -5.21
C LEU A 85 13.43 -36.55 -5.50
N LEU A 86 14.57 -36.15 -4.95
CA LEU A 86 15.25 -34.92 -5.32
C LEU A 86 16.56 -35.27 -6.03
N ILE A 87 16.73 -34.75 -7.24
CA ILE A 87 17.96 -34.91 -8.03
C ILE A 87 18.67 -33.56 -8.10
N ILE A 88 19.93 -33.52 -7.65
CA ILE A 88 20.79 -32.33 -7.76
C ILE A 88 22.14 -32.76 -8.33
N GLY A 89 22.39 -32.45 -9.60
CA GLY A 89 23.55 -32.97 -10.32
C GLY A 89 23.53 -34.50 -10.34
N THR A 90 24.58 -35.13 -9.80
CA THR A 90 24.68 -36.60 -9.69
C THR A 90 24.09 -37.15 -8.39
N HIS A 91 23.62 -36.30 -7.48
CA HIS A 91 23.11 -36.72 -6.19
C HIS A 91 21.61 -37.02 -6.25
N GLN A 92 21.22 -38.18 -5.71
CA GLN A 92 19.83 -38.60 -5.56
C GLN A 92 19.48 -38.70 -4.08
N ILE A 93 18.40 -38.03 -3.68
CA ILE A 93 17.93 -37.99 -2.29
C ILE A 93 16.50 -38.50 -2.26
N THR A 94 16.29 -39.66 -1.64
CA THR A 94 14.95 -40.25 -1.46
C THR A 94 14.16 -39.47 -0.42
N LEU A 95 12.95 -39.06 -0.80
CA LEU A 95 12.06 -38.26 0.03
C LEU A 95 10.89 -39.09 0.57
N GLU A 96 10.54 -38.86 1.83
CA GLU A 96 9.28 -39.35 2.39
C GLU A 96 8.26 -38.22 2.45
N ILE A 97 7.07 -38.49 1.92
CA ILE A 97 5.99 -37.51 1.76
C ILE A 97 4.74 -37.98 2.48
N PHE A 98 4.06 -37.07 3.18
CA PHE A 98 2.78 -37.37 3.81
C PHE A 98 1.72 -37.74 2.76
N PRO A 99 0.83 -38.71 3.05
CA PRO A 99 -0.39 -38.91 2.27
C PRO A 99 -1.18 -37.60 2.21
N HIS A 100 -1.57 -37.16 1.03
CA HIS A 100 -2.16 -35.84 0.85
C HIS A 100 -3.24 -35.83 -0.25
N GLU A 101 -4.13 -34.86 -0.11
CA GLU A 101 -5.00 -34.36 -1.16
C GLU A 101 -4.39 -33.08 -1.72
N LEU A 102 -4.44 -32.94 -3.04
CA LEU A 102 -4.11 -31.69 -3.72
C LEU A 102 -5.37 -30.82 -3.78
N ILE A 103 -5.42 -29.79 -2.95
CA ILE A 103 -6.43 -28.74 -3.07
C ILE A 103 -5.95 -27.79 -4.16
N ARG A 104 -6.51 -27.96 -5.36
CA ARG A 104 -6.24 -27.08 -6.48
C ARG A 104 -6.96 -25.76 -6.29
N PHE A 105 -6.26 -24.68 -6.61
CA PHE A 105 -6.93 -23.41 -6.77
C PHE A 105 -7.79 -23.45 -8.04
N GLU A 106 -9.08 -23.17 -7.90
CA GLU A 106 -9.93 -22.84 -9.05
C GLU A 106 -9.61 -21.41 -9.51
N ASN A 107 -9.09 -21.28 -10.73
CA ASN A 107 -8.89 -19.97 -11.34
C ASN A 107 -10.25 -19.31 -11.55
N ARG A 108 -10.60 -18.36 -10.67
CA ARG A 108 -11.80 -17.53 -10.83
C ARG A 108 -11.37 -16.20 -11.46
N PRO A 109 -11.92 -15.82 -12.63
CA PRO A 109 -11.48 -14.64 -13.39
C PRO A 109 -11.66 -13.28 -12.68
N PHE A 110 -12.30 -13.25 -11.51
CA PHE A 110 -12.74 -12.00 -10.85
C PHE A 110 -12.29 -11.89 -9.38
N LYS A 111 -11.11 -12.41 -9.02
CA LYS A 111 -10.61 -12.36 -7.64
C LYS A 111 -9.78 -11.11 -7.35
N SER A 112 -9.98 -10.57 -6.14
CA SER A 112 -9.21 -9.47 -5.54
C SER A 112 -7.70 -9.66 -5.72
N ARG A 113 -6.96 -8.56 -6.01
CA ARG A 113 -5.50 -8.51 -6.15
C ARG A 113 -4.72 -9.07 -4.95
N TYR A 114 -5.38 -9.23 -3.80
CA TYR A 114 -4.77 -9.62 -2.51
C TYR A 114 -4.89 -11.10 -2.13
N GLU A 115 -5.71 -11.91 -2.81
CA GLU A 115 -5.71 -13.34 -2.54
C GLU A 115 -4.37 -13.97 -2.98
N THR A 116 -3.83 -14.96 -2.28
CA THR A 116 -2.66 -15.70 -2.82
C THR A 116 -3.20 -16.85 -3.66
N VAL A 117 -2.83 -16.92 -4.95
CA VAL A 117 -3.22 -18.05 -5.81
C VAL A 117 -2.24 -19.18 -5.53
N SER A 118 -2.71 -20.26 -4.92
CA SER A 118 -1.85 -21.36 -4.53
C SER A 118 -2.57 -22.70 -4.57
N ASP A 119 -1.90 -23.72 -5.09
CA ASP A 119 -2.24 -25.10 -4.78
C ASP A 119 -1.72 -25.48 -3.39
N GLN A 120 -2.45 -26.33 -2.68
CA GLN A 120 -2.13 -26.74 -1.32
C GLN A 120 -2.12 -28.26 -1.19
N LEU A 121 -1.07 -28.80 -0.58
CA LEU A 121 -0.99 -30.21 -0.18
C LEU A 121 -1.50 -30.34 1.24
N LYS A 122 -2.69 -30.92 1.38
CA LYS A 122 -3.36 -31.11 2.67
C LYS A 122 -3.37 -32.57 3.04
N SER A 123 -3.01 -32.89 4.28
CA SER A 123 -3.09 -34.25 4.82
C SER A 123 -4.23 -34.36 5.82
N ASN A 124 -4.79 -35.56 5.96
CA ASN A 124 -5.78 -35.83 7.03
C ASN A 124 -5.14 -35.76 8.42
N SER A 125 -3.85 -36.08 8.52
CA SER A 125 -3.07 -36.03 9.74
C SER A 125 -1.61 -35.74 9.40
N LEU A 126 -0.96 -34.91 10.21
CA LEU A 126 0.49 -34.70 10.22
C LEU A 126 1.17 -35.55 11.30
N SER A 127 0.58 -36.70 11.65
CA SER A 127 1.17 -37.65 12.60
C SER A 127 2.57 -38.06 12.15
N GLY A 128 3.54 -37.90 13.05
CA GLY A 128 4.97 -38.09 12.76
C GLY A 128 5.72 -36.84 12.29
N MET A 129 5.11 -35.65 12.32
CA MET A 129 5.85 -34.40 12.35
C MET A 129 6.40 -34.16 13.78
N PRO A 130 7.65 -33.72 13.98
CA PRO A 130 8.19 -33.48 15.31
C PRO A 130 7.36 -32.45 16.08
N HIS A 131 6.96 -32.77 17.31
CA HIS A 131 6.14 -31.86 18.13
C HIS A 131 6.79 -30.48 18.30
N GLY A 132 8.11 -30.45 18.54
CA GLY A 132 8.86 -29.18 18.63
C GLY A 132 8.79 -28.34 17.36
N PHE A 133 8.73 -28.96 16.18
CA PHE A 133 8.61 -28.25 14.90
C PHE A 133 7.21 -27.64 14.70
N MET A 134 6.17 -28.22 15.31
CA MET A 134 4.79 -27.73 15.22
C MET A 134 4.47 -26.56 16.18
N GLN A 135 5.40 -26.20 17.07
CA GLN A 135 5.22 -25.11 18.03
C GLN A 135 5.39 -23.75 17.33
N GLN A 136 4.41 -22.85 17.52
CA GLN A 136 4.41 -21.51 16.93
C GLN A 136 5.71 -20.75 17.21
N GLU A 137 6.18 -20.76 18.45
CA GLU A 137 7.39 -20.05 18.87
C GLU A 137 8.65 -20.54 18.12
N ASN A 138 8.81 -21.85 17.95
CA ASN A 138 9.95 -22.41 17.22
C ASN A 138 9.90 -22.07 15.72
N LEU A 139 8.71 -22.05 15.15
CA LEU A 139 8.50 -21.61 13.77
C LEU A 139 8.77 -20.10 13.60
N GLN A 140 8.52 -19.27 14.63
CA GLN A 140 8.88 -17.85 14.61
C GLN A 140 10.40 -17.63 14.65
N TYR A 141 11.15 -18.47 15.38
CA TYR A 141 12.62 -18.48 15.31
C TYR A 141 13.11 -18.88 13.92
N LEU A 142 12.54 -19.93 13.34
CA LEU A 142 12.85 -20.36 11.97
C LEU A 142 12.56 -19.25 10.95
N SER A 143 11.39 -18.61 11.00
CA SER A 143 11.04 -17.53 10.07
C SER A 143 11.80 -16.22 10.30
N GLY A 144 12.60 -16.11 11.38
CA GLY A 144 13.41 -14.93 11.69
C GLY A 144 12.65 -13.78 12.36
N TYR A 145 11.43 -14.01 12.83
CA TYR A 145 10.62 -13.01 13.57
C TYR A 145 10.88 -13.02 15.08
N LYS A 146 11.52 -14.07 15.60
CA LYS A 146 12.09 -14.11 16.95
C LYS A 146 13.60 -14.31 16.86
N THR A 147 14.35 -13.60 17.71
CA THR A 147 15.81 -13.66 17.78
C THR A 147 16.27 -14.26 19.12
N GLY A 148 17.51 -14.77 19.17
CA GLY A 148 18.13 -15.23 20.42
C GLY A 148 18.13 -16.74 20.67
N SER A 149 17.65 -17.57 19.74
CA SER A 149 17.84 -19.03 19.83
C SER A 149 19.24 -19.42 19.34
N HIS A 150 19.99 -20.14 20.16
CA HIS A 150 21.27 -20.77 19.77
C HIS A 150 21.06 -22.15 19.09
N LEU A 151 19.84 -22.70 19.16
CA LEU A 151 19.50 -24.04 18.68
C LEU A 151 18.84 -24.05 17.30
N ILE A 152 18.05 -23.01 17.01
CA ILE A 152 17.24 -22.88 15.80
C ILE A 152 17.83 -21.77 14.95
N LYS A 153 18.39 -22.12 13.80
CA LYS A 153 18.95 -21.15 12.84
C LYS A 153 17.82 -20.64 11.93
N PRO A 154 17.73 -19.32 11.70
CA PRO A 154 16.69 -18.76 10.85
C PRO A 154 16.85 -19.20 9.39
N LEU A 155 15.71 -19.29 8.69
CA LEU A 155 15.60 -19.72 7.31
C LEU A 155 16.23 -18.70 6.36
N PHE A 156 16.76 -19.20 5.25
CA PHE A 156 17.23 -18.37 4.14
C PHE A 156 16.35 -18.55 2.90
N PRO A 157 16.01 -17.49 2.16
CA PRO A 157 16.29 -16.10 2.50
C PRO A 157 15.52 -15.66 3.77
N PHE A 158 16.11 -14.74 4.54
CA PHE A 158 15.47 -14.22 5.75
C PHE A 158 14.19 -13.47 5.39
N GLY A 159 13.13 -13.62 6.22
CA GLY A 159 11.84 -12.97 5.98
C GLY A 159 11.07 -13.49 4.75
N PHE A 160 11.47 -14.65 4.20
CA PHE A 160 10.81 -15.22 3.01
C PHE A 160 9.31 -15.52 3.22
N PHE A 161 8.98 -16.00 4.43
CA PHE A 161 7.62 -16.23 4.88
C PHE A 161 7.17 -15.10 5.80
N GLU A 162 5.89 -14.75 5.74
CA GLU A 162 5.26 -13.84 6.69
C GLU A 162 5.23 -14.45 8.11
N GLN A 163 5.06 -13.59 9.12
CA GLN A 163 4.94 -14.03 10.50
C GLN A 163 3.82 -15.06 10.65
N ASP A 164 4.15 -16.18 11.31
CA ASP A 164 3.29 -17.33 11.55
C ASP A 164 2.74 -18.04 10.31
N PHE A 165 3.22 -17.74 9.10
CA PHE A 165 2.72 -18.36 7.87
C PHE A 165 2.81 -19.89 7.92
N ILE A 166 4.00 -20.44 8.22
CA ILE A 166 4.21 -21.89 8.28
C ILE A 166 3.33 -22.52 9.37
N TYR A 167 3.26 -21.88 10.55
CA TYR A 167 2.44 -22.36 11.66
C TYR A 167 0.95 -22.43 11.30
N ARG A 168 0.40 -21.37 10.69
CA ARG A 168 -1.00 -21.33 10.24
C ARG A 168 -1.30 -22.44 9.23
N LYS A 169 -0.39 -22.71 8.28
CA LYS A 169 -0.55 -23.78 7.29
C LYS A 169 -0.52 -25.16 7.95
N LEU A 170 0.47 -25.43 8.80
CA LEU A 170 0.60 -26.71 9.49
C LEU A 170 -0.59 -26.99 10.43
N LYS A 171 -1.11 -25.97 11.13
CA LYS A 171 -2.35 -26.08 11.94
C LYS A 171 -3.57 -26.52 11.13
N ALA A 172 -3.63 -26.14 9.84
CA ALA A 172 -4.67 -26.55 8.90
C ALA A 172 -4.35 -27.88 8.19
N ASN A 173 -3.33 -28.61 8.65
CA ASN A 173 -2.75 -29.81 8.03
C ASN A 173 -2.23 -29.58 6.59
N ILE A 174 -1.88 -28.34 6.25
CA ILE A 174 -1.28 -27.99 4.97
C ILE A 174 0.24 -27.91 5.14
N TRP A 175 0.96 -28.78 4.43
CA TRP A 175 2.42 -28.86 4.49
C TRP A 175 3.09 -28.56 3.15
N GLY A 176 2.33 -28.43 2.07
CA GLY A 176 2.83 -27.98 0.77
C GLY A 176 2.05 -26.78 0.26
N VAL A 177 2.73 -25.74 -0.23
CA VAL A 177 2.11 -24.55 -0.83
C VAL A 177 2.82 -24.16 -2.12
N LYS A 178 2.19 -24.39 -3.27
CA LYS A 178 2.69 -23.98 -4.58
C LYS A 178 1.98 -22.69 -4.99
N THR A 179 2.63 -21.55 -4.78
CA THR A 179 2.08 -20.23 -5.13
C THR A 179 2.38 -19.90 -6.58
N PHE A 180 1.38 -19.36 -7.29
CA PHE A 180 1.52 -18.95 -8.68
C PHE A 180 1.66 -17.44 -8.79
N ARG A 181 2.49 -16.98 -9.74
CA ARG A 181 2.59 -15.55 -10.05
C ARG A 181 1.25 -15.09 -10.61
N ARG A 182 0.76 -13.97 -10.08
CA ARG A 182 -0.46 -13.34 -10.57
C ARG A 182 -0.17 -12.49 -11.78
N PRO A 183 -1.09 -12.45 -12.74
CA PRO A 183 -1.06 -11.41 -13.75
C PRO A 183 -1.08 -10.04 -13.07
N TYR A 184 -0.18 -9.15 -13.45
CA TYR A 184 -0.17 -7.78 -12.96
C TYR A 184 -0.46 -6.83 -14.11
N LEU A 185 -1.58 -6.12 -14.02
CA LEU A 185 -2.03 -5.14 -15.01
C LEU A 185 -2.02 -3.75 -14.37
N THR A 186 -1.28 -2.82 -14.96
CA THR A 186 -1.31 -1.40 -14.61
C THR A 186 -1.35 -0.54 -15.87
N TYR A 187 -1.96 0.63 -15.80
CA TYR A 187 -2.12 1.53 -16.93
C TYR A 187 -2.38 2.95 -16.48
N ARG A 188 -2.15 3.88 -17.40
CA ARG A 188 -2.41 5.31 -17.22
C ARG A 188 -2.89 5.95 -18.51
N GLY A 189 -3.67 7.02 -18.38
CA GLY A 189 -3.97 7.93 -19.48
C GLY A 189 -2.73 8.69 -19.95
N VAL A 190 -2.66 8.96 -21.25
CA VAL A 190 -1.63 9.83 -21.82
C VAL A 190 -2.07 11.28 -21.71
N THR A 191 -1.24 12.11 -21.08
CA THR A 191 -1.55 13.52 -20.80
C THR A 191 -1.84 14.32 -22.07
N LYS A 192 -1.10 14.07 -23.16
CA LYS A 192 -1.27 14.79 -24.44
C LYS A 192 -2.63 14.59 -25.10
N THR A 193 -3.32 13.50 -24.77
CA THR A 193 -4.65 13.16 -25.30
C THR A 193 -5.72 13.24 -24.22
N SER A 194 -5.37 13.84 -23.06
CA SER A 194 -6.29 14.05 -21.96
C SER A 194 -7.20 15.25 -22.25
N ILE A 195 -8.49 15.05 -22.07
CA ILE A 195 -9.51 16.09 -22.05
C ILE A 195 -9.87 16.32 -20.58
N LYS A 196 -9.73 17.57 -20.12
CA LYS A 196 -10.06 17.97 -18.74
C LYS A 196 -11.52 17.55 -18.46
N GLY A 197 -11.73 16.84 -17.35
CA GLY A 197 -13.06 16.40 -16.93
C GLY A 197 -13.71 15.28 -17.76
N ILE A 198 -12.99 14.66 -18.70
CA ILE A 198 -13.56 13.55 -19.50
C ILE A 198 -12.59 12.34 -19.57
N GLY A 199 -11.30 12.55 -19.31
CA GLY A 199 -10.29 11.48 -19.33
C GLY A 199 -9.41 11.52 -20.57
N SER A 200 -8.69 10.43 -20.85
CA SER A 200 -7.70 10.37 -21.94
C SER A 200 -8.21 9.56 -23.11
N LYS A 201 -7.89 9.98 -24.35
CA LYS A 201 -8.11 9.19 -25.58
C LYS A 201 -6.98 8.19 -25.87
N GLN A 202 -6.02 8.04 -24.97
CA GLN A 202 -4.96 7.05 -25.14
C GLN A 202 -4.54 6.49 -23.79
N LEU A 203 -4.42 5.17 -23.71
CA LEU A 203 -3.91 4.48 -22.54
C LEU A 203 -2.55 3.85 -22.86
N VAL A 204 -1.62 3.97 -21.92
CA VAL A 204 -0.37 3.22 -21.92
C VAL A 204 -0.36 2.39 -20.65
N GLY A 205 -0.03 1.10 -20.78
CA GLY A 205 0.03 0.23 -19.63
C GLY A 205 1.07 -0.85 -19.75
N PHE A 206 1.12 -1.64 -18.70
CA PHE A 206 2.04 -2.74 -18.51
C PHE A 206 1.24 -3.94 -18.01
N TYR A 207 1.46 -5.08 -18.64
CA TYR A 207 0.90 -6.36 -18.23
C TYR A 207 2.03 -7.37 -18.07
N GLN A 208 2.14 -7.93 -16.88
CA GLN A 208 3.06 -9.02 -16.57
C GLN A 208 2.29 -10.32 -16.46
N HIS A 209 2.72 -11.32 -17.21
CA HIS A 209 2.23 -12.69 -17.17
C HIS A 209 3.37 -13.67 -17.47
N ASN A 210 3.18 -14.96 -17.17
CA ASN A 210 4.07 -16.00 -17.69
C ASN A 210 3.88 -16.11 -19.20
N TYR A 211 4.74 -15.42 -19.96
CA TYR A 211 4.68 -15.41 -21.41
C TYR A 211 4.72 -16.83 -21.98
N SER A 212 3.61 -17.28 -22.55
CA SER A 212 3.64 -18.36 -23.53
C SER A 212 3.90 -17.73 -24.89
N PRO A 213 5.04 -18.00 -25.55
CA PRO A 213 5.41 -17.35 -26.82
C PRO A 213 4.48 -17.69 -27.99
N HIS A 214 3.50 -18.57 -27.80
CA HIS A 214 2.68 -19.14 -28.87
C HIS A 214 1.32 -18.48 -29.07
N GLN A 215 0.87 -17.58 -28.19
CA GLN A 215 -0.39 -16.85 -28.38
C GLN A 215 -0.20 -15.34 -28.20
N PRO A 216 -0.63 -14.51 -29.17
CA PRO A 216 -0.59 -13.07 -29.01
C PRO A 216 -1.58 -12.64 -27.93
N LEU A 217 -1.12 -11.82 -27.00
CA LEU A 217 -1.97 -11.16 -26.03
C LEU A 217 -2.64 -9.95 -26.69
N THR A 218 -3.92 -9.77 -26.43
CA THR A 218 -4.67 -8.56 -26.79
C THR A 218 -5.14 -7.86 -25.54
N VAL A 219 -5.15 -6.54 -25.57
CA VAL A 219 -5.75 -5.70 -24.54
C VAL A 219 -6.87 -4.88 -25.16
N SER A 220 -8.02 -4.84 -24.52
CA SER A 220 -9.12 -3.97 -24.89
C SER A 220 -9.57 -3.11 -23.72
N VAL A 221 -10.20 -2.00 -24.05
CA VAL A 221 -10.83 -1.09 -23.10
C VAL A 221 -12.29 -1.05 -23.46
N VAL A 222 -13.14 -1.35 -22.48
CA VAL A 222 -14.59 -1.23 -22.60
C VAL A 222 -15.07 -0.06 -21.74
N ASN A 223 -16.07 0.68 -22.22
CA ASN A 223 -16.72 1.73 -21.44
C ASN A 223 -17.74 1.14 -20.46
N GLU A 224 -18.42 1.99 -19.69
CA GLU A 224 -19.47 1.57 -18.73
C GLU A 224 -20.66 0.82 -19.37
N ARG A 225 -20.88 0.99 -20.68
CA ARG A 225 -21.90 0.28 -21.46
C ARG A 225 -21.40 -1.06 -22.01
N GLN A 226 -20.19 -1.47 -21.63
CA GLN A 226 -19.50 -2.66 -22.13
C GLN A 226 -19.19 -2.60 -23.64
N GLU A 227 -19.17 -1.39 -24.21
CA GLU A 227 -18.78 -1.19 -25.61
C GLU A 227 -17.25 -1.08 -25.70
N MET A 228 -16.65 -1.81 -26.64
CA MET A 228 -15.21 -1.73 -26.88
C MET A 228 -14.85 -0.40 -27.52
N ILE A 229 -14.06 0.40 -26.82
CA ILE A 229 -13.64 1.74 -27.23
C ILE A 229 -12.17 1.82 -27.60
N GLY A 230 -11.41 0.73 -27.42
CA GLY A 230 -10.06 0.62 -27.95
C GLY A 230 -9.51 -0.79 -27.77
N GLN A 231 -8.62 -1.18 -28.68
CA GLN A 231 -7.94 -2.47 -28.64
C GLN A 231 -6.51 -2.32 -29.14
N SER A 232 -5.60 -3.11 -28.58
CA SER A 232 -4.23 -3.22 -29.04
C SER A 232 -3.71 -4.64 -28.84
N ILE A 233 -2.72 -5.03 -29.64
CA ILE A 233 -1.98 -6.28 -29.49
C ILE A 233 -0.67 -5.95 -28.79
N PHE A 234 -0.28 -6.75 -27.81
CA PHE A 234 1.02 -6.58 -27.17
C PHE A 234 2.13 -6.77 -28.21
N PRO A 235 3.04 -5.80 -28.39
CA PRO A 235 4.18 -5.99 -29.27
C PRO A 235 4.99 -7.20 -28.80
N CYS A 236 5.41 -8.05 -29.76
CA CYS A 236 6.12 -9.30 -29.47
C CYS A 236 7.31 -9.05 -28.54
N GLY A 237 7.36 -9.79 -27.43
CA GLY A 237 8.44 -9.68 -26.43
C GLY A 237 8.39 -8.42 -25.56
N THR A 238 7.27 -7.68 -25.52
CA THR A 238 7.12 -6.52 -24.64
C THR A 238 5.88 -6.63 -23.74
N PRO A 239 6.01 -6.31 -22.43
CA PRO A 239 4.88 -6.22 -21.50
C PRO A 239 4.14 -4.90 -21.56
N VAL A 240 4.57 -3.99 -22.43
CA VAL A 240 4.00 -2.65 -22.54
C VAL A 240 2.99 -2.62 -23.67
N PHE A 241 1.82 -2.05 -23.40
CA PHE A 241 0.81 -1.81 -24.41
C PHE A 241 0.50 -0.33 -24.53
N LYS A 242 0.02 0.05 -25.71
CA LYS A 242 -0.51 1.37 -26.01
C LYS A 242 -1.81 1.19 -26.78
N ILE A 243 -2.86 1.85 -26.34
CA ILE A 243 -4.20 1.75 -26.91
C ILE A 243 -4.67 3.16 -27.23
N ASP A 244 -5.08 3.39 -28.48
CA ASP A 244 -5.84 4.56 -28.86
C ASP A 244 -7.33 4.27 -28.65
N LEU A 245 -8.02 5.23 -28.05
CA LEU A 245 -9.44 5.13 -27.72
C LEU A 245 -10.27 5.98 -28.69
N THR A 246 -11.39 5.44 -29.14
CA THR A 246 -12.37 6.16 -29.98
C THR A 246 -12.99 7.33 -29.24
N GLU A 247 -13.12 7.22 -27.92
CA GLU A 247 -13.62 8.25 -27.00
C GLU A 247 -12.79 8.29 -25.70
N PRO A 248 -12.75 9.43 -24.98
CA PRO A 248 -12.15 9.48 -23.66
C PRO A 248 -12.98 8.64 -22.68
N VAL A 249 -12.32 7.87 -21.83
CA VAL A 249 -13.00 6.96 -20.90
C VAL A 249 -12.88 7.43 -19.45
N MET A 250 -14.04 7.68 -18.85
CA MET A 250 -14.16 8.02 -17.43
C MET A 250 -14.43 6.78 -16.58
N LYS A 251 -15.17 5.80 -17.08
CA LYS A 251 -15.47 4.57 -16.36
C LYS A 251 -15.52 3.42 -17.34
N GLY A 252 -15.01 2.27 -16.93
CA GLY A 252 -14.93 1.12 -17.80
C GLY A 252 -14.08 0.01 -17.22
N ALA A 253 -13.58 -0.86 -18.10
CA ALA A 253 -12.64 -1.90 -17.72
C ALA A 253 -11.52 -2.03 -18.76
N VAL A 254 -10.32 -2.33 -18.29
CA VAL A 254 -9.21 -2.80 -19.14
C VAL A 254 -9.17 -4.31 -19.06
N GLN A 255 -9.34 -4.97 -20.20
CA GLN A 255 -9.44 -6.41 -20.33
C GLN A 255 -8.24 -6.94 -21.12
N VAL A 256 -7.61 -8.02 -20.66
CA VAL A 256 -6.50 -8.69 -21.35
C VAL A 256 -6.94 -10.09 -21.73
N TYR A 257 -6.70 -10.46 -22.99
CA TYR A 257 -7.06 -11.75 -23.55
C TYR A 257 -5.83 -12.50 -24.05
N SER A 258 -5.84 -13.83 -23.86
CA SER A 258 -5.01 -14.77 -24.61
C SER A 258 -5.88 -15.47 -25.64
N GLY A 259 -5.78 -15.04 -26.91
CA GLY A 259 -6.71 -15.47 -27.96
C GLY A 259 -8.15 -15.04 -27.65
N LYS A 260 -9.03 -16.00 -27.30
CA LYS A 260 -10.44 -15.75 -26.95
C LYS A 260 -10.73 -15.81 -25.45
N VAL A 261 -9.74 -16.15 -24.63
CA VAL A 261 -9.90 -16.31 -23.18
C VAL A 261 -9.59 -14.99 -22.50
N LEU A 262 -10.51 -14.49 -21.69
CA LEU A 262 -10.28 -13.33 -20.81
C LEU A 262 -9.37 -13.78 -19.67
N GLU A 263 -8.14 -13.26 -19.64
CA GLU A 263 -7.13 -13.59 -18.65
C GLU A 263 -7.19 -12.66 -17.43
N GLN A 264 -7.47 -11.37 -17.66
CA GLN A 264 -7.52 -10.36 -16.61
C GLN A 264 -8.48 -9.23 -16.97
N GLU A 265 -9.18 -8.71 -15.97
CA GLU A 265 -9.98 -7.50 -16.07
C GLU A 265 -9.66 -6.57 -14.89
N ASN A 266 -9.50 -5.28 -15.17
CA ASN A 266 -9.45 -4.24 -14.15
C ASN A 266 -10.52 -3.20 -14.48
N GLU A 267 -11.60 -3.18 -13.72
CA GLU A 267 -12.53 -2.06 -13.73
C GLU A 267 -11.84 -0.79 -13.21
N PHE A 268 -12.22 0.35 -13.78
CA PHE A 268 -11.73 1.65 -13.35
C PHE A 268 -12.82 2.69 -13.43
N VAL A 269 -12.68 3.70 -12.58
CA VAL A 269 -13.41 4.96 -12.64
C VAL A 269 -12.40 6.10 -12.46
N LEU A 270 -12.50 7.10 -13.30
CA LEU A 270 -11.81 8.36 -13.23
C LEU A 270 -12.53 9.16 -12.16
N LEU A 271 -11.88 9.36 -11.03
CA LEU A 271 -12.41 10.20 -9.98
C LEU A 271 -12.32 11.66 -10.43
N GLN A 272 -13.48 12.30 -10.54
CA GLN A 272 -13.66 13.70 -10.88
C GLN A 272 -14.48 14.38 -9.78
N ASP A 273 -14.37 15.70 -9.69
CA ASP A 273 -15.22 16.59 -8.90
C ASP A 273 -15.52 16.16 -7.46
N ILE A 274 -14.47 15.81 -6.70
CA ILE A 274 -14.61 15.57 -5.25
C ILE A 274 -14.85 16.93 -4.55
N GLN A 275 -16.12 17.22 -4.27
CA GLN A 275 -16.57 18.35 -3.44
C GLN A 275 -17.00 17.85 -2.05
N ILE A 276 -16.71 18.61 -0.99
CA ILE A 276 -17.15 18.26 0.37
C ILE A 276 -18.57 18.76 0.61
N ASN A 277 -19.53 17.82 0.64
CA ASN A 277 -20.90 18.06 1.10
C ASN A 277 -21.07 17.48 2.50
N THR A 278 -21.00 18.32 3.53
CA THR A 278 -21.29 17.97 4.93
C THR A 278 -22.57 18.67 5.37
N ASN A 279 -23.41 17.98 6.14
CA ASN A 279 -24.63 18.57 6.69
C ASN A 279 -24.65 18.44 8.20
N ILE A 280 -24.78 19.56 8.91
CA ILE A 280 -24.98 19.61 10.35
C ILE A 280 -26.41 20.09 10.59
N SER A 281 -27.19 19.29 11.30
CA SER A 281 -28.55 19.62 11.73
C SER A 281 -28.66 19.39 13.24
N SER A 282 -29.66 19.99 13.90
CA SER A 282 -29.82 19.93 15.35
C SER A 282 -29.73 18.49 15.89
N GLY A 283 -28.60 18.14 16.51
CA GLY A 283 -28.32 16.84 17.11
C GLY A 283 -27.58 15.82 16.23
N ASN A 284 -27.37 16.08 14.93
CA ASN A 284 -26.72 15.14 14.01
C ASN A 284 -25.75 15.82 13.03
N PHE A 285 -24.61 15.19 12.81
CA PHE A 285 -23.62 15.55 11.79
C PHE A 285 -23.51 14.43 10.76
N LYS A 286 -23.75 14.75 9.49
CA LYS A 286 -23.49 13.86 8.35
C LYS A 286 -22.18 14.27 7.69
N ASP A 287 -21.20 13.38 7.73
CA ASP A 287 -19.88 13.63 7.18
C ASP A 287 -19.87 13.59 5.64
N HIS A 288 -18.74 14.00 5.05
CA HIS A 288 -18.53 14.01 3.59
C HIS A 288 -18.87 12.68 2.91
N TYR A 289 -18.64 11.57 3.63
CA TYR A 289 -18.80 10.23 3.11
C TYR A 289 -20.21 9.66 3.33
N GLY A 290 -21.09 10.43 3.98
CA GLY A 290 -22.49 10.11 4.21
C GLY A 290 -22.77 9.36 5.51
N ARG A 291 -21.80 9.27 6.43
CA ARG A 291 -21.97 8.67 7.76
C ARG A 291 -22.62 9.68 8.70
N ASN A 292 -23.62 9.24 9.47
CA ASN A 292 -24.30 10.09 10.45
C ASN A 292 -23.70 9.87 11.84
N PHE A 293 -23.46 10.96 12.56
CA PHE A 293 -22.93 11.00 13.92
C PHE A 293 -23.87 11.83 14.80
N MET A 294 -24.25 11.26 15.96
CA MET A 294 -24.99 11.99 16.98
C MET A 294 -24.07 13.00 17.66
N LEU A 295 -24.49 14.26 17.72
CA LEU A 295 -23.80 15.31 18.46
C LEU A 295 -24.21 15.20 19.94
N GLY A 296 -23.29 14.74 20.78
CA GLY A 296 -23.49 14.71 22.24
C GLY A 296 -23.13 16.06 22.88
N ASP A 297 -23.73 16.36 24.03
CA ASP A 297 -23.51 17.62 24.76
C ASP A 297 -22.11 17.74 25.40
N SER A 298 -21.36 16.63 25.49
CA SER A 298 -20.02 16.59 26.09
C SER A 298 -18.95 16.16 25.10
N ALA A 299 -17.88 16.96 24.97
CA ALA A 299 -16.71 16.62 24.18
C ALA A 299 -16.11 15.28 24.61
N LYS A 300 -15.75 14.42 23.65
CA LYS A 300 -15.11 13.14 23.93
C LYS A 300 -13.69 13.37 24.47
N ALA A 301 -13.27 12.52 25.41
CA ALA A 301 -11.90 12.54 25.91
C ALA A 301 -10.90 12.25 24.76
N ARG A 302 -9.81 13.01 24.73
CA ARG A 302 -8.75 12.82 23.73
C ARG A 302 -7.88 11.62 24.08
N PRO A 303 -7.45 10.81 23.09
CA PRO A 303 -6.52 9.72 23.32
C PRO A 303 -5.14 10.26 23.69
N THR A 304 -4.50 9.59 24.66
CA THR A 304 -3.13 9.91 25.10
C THR A 304 -2.06 9.20 24.27
N GLU A 305 -2.45 8.18 23.51
CA GLU A 305 -1.57 7.32 22.71
C GLU A 305 -2.20 7.08 21.33
N ILE A 306 -1.36 6.74 20.35
CA ILE A 306 -1.77 6.32 19.01
C ILE A 306 -0.82 5.22 18.55
N ASP A 307 -1.32 4.25 17.79
CA ASP A 307 -0.49 3.20 17.20
C ASP A 307 0.10 3.65 15.86
N SER A 308 1.24 3.05 15.50
CA SER A 308 1.73 3.14 14.12
C SER A 308 0.77 2.46 13.16
N PHE A 309 0.53 3.05 12.00
CA PHE A 309 -0.38 2.50 11.00
C PHE A 309 0.15 2.69 9.59
N THR A 310 -0.02 1.67 8.75
CA THR A 310 0.20 1.74 7.30
C THR A 310 -1.14 1.69 6.58
N TRP A 311 -1.44 2.73 5.81
CA TRP A 311 -2.61 2.85 4.97
C TRP A 311 -2.20 2.83 3.51
N GLN A 312 -2.91 2.06 2.70
CA GLN A 312 -2.73 2.02 1.24
C GLN A 312 -4.09 2.11 0.58
N ARG A 313 -4.30 3.10 -0.28
CA ARG A 313 -5.60 3.36 -0.92
C ARG A 313 -6.12 2.15 -1.69
N HIS A 314 -5.21 1.39 -2.30
CA HIS A 314 -5.54 0.22 -3.11
C HIS A 314 -5.95 -1.00 -2.28
N ALA A 315 -5.68 -1.02 -0.96
CA ALA A 315 -6.02 -2.15 -0.08
C ALA A 315 -7.53 -2.32 0.17
N TYR A 316 -8.33 -1.32 -0.18
CA TYR A 316 -9.78 -1.31 0.01
C TYR A 316 -10.48 -1.66 -1.31
N ALA A 317 -11.64 -2.32 -1.21
CA ALA A 317 -12.44 -2.72 -2.37
C ALA A 317 -13.10 -1.51 -3.07
N ASP A 318 -13.36 -0.46 -2.30
CA ASP A 318 -13.97 0.79 -2.74
C ASP A 318 -13.07 1.98 -2.36
N HIS A 319 -12.83 2.88 -3.31
CA HIS A 319 -12.08 4.11 -3.05
C HIS A 319 -12.76 4.99 -2.02
N LYS A 320 -14.09 5.00 -1.97
CA LYS A 320 -14.82 5.75 -0.94
C LYS A 320 -14.55 5.17 0.45
N GLU A 321 -14.53 3.85 0.60
CA GLU A 321 -14.15 3.18 1.85
C GLU A 321 -12.68 3.48 2.22
N ALA A 322 -11.77 3.48 1.23
CA ALA A 322 -10.37 3.83 1.43
C ALA A 322 -10.22 5.24 2.00
N ASP A 323 -10.89 6.21 1.37
CA ASP A 323 -10.78 7.63 1.70
C ASP A 323 -11.50 7.94 3.04
N GLN A 324 -12.62 7.25 3.33
CA GLN A 324 -13.23 7.23 4.67
C GLN A 324 -12.23 6.80 5.73
N LYS A 325 -11.52 5.70 5.48
CA LYS A 325 -10.56 5.15 6.43
C LYS A 325 -9.35 6.06 6.60
N LEU A 326 -8.89 6.71 5.54
CA LEU A 326 -7.85 7.75 5.62
C LEU A 326 -8.31 8.93 6.49
N SER A 327 -9.56 9.38 6.31
CA SER A 327 -10.15 10.44 7.12
C SER A 327 -10.23 10.06 8.60
N ASP A 328 -10.63 8.81 8.91
CA ASP A 328 -10.65 8.31 10.29
C ASP A 328 -9.25 8.26 10.92
N LEU A 329 -8.22 7.92 10.13
CA LEU A 329 -6.83 7.91 10.60
C LEU A 329 -6.34 9.33 10.87
N PHE A 330 -6.59 10.29 9.98
CA PHE A 330 -6.27 11.70 10.24
C PHE A 330 -6.99 12.22 11.48
N ARG A 331 -8.28 11.90 11.65
CA ARG A 331 -9.03 12.26 12.85
C ARG A 331 -8.37 11.69 14.11
N ASN A 332 -7.96 10.42 14.09
CA ASN A 332 -7.27 9.81 15.22
C ASN A 332 -5.96 10.53 15.54
N VAL A 333 -5.18 10.90 14.51
CA VAL A 333 -3.96 11.70 14.68
C VAL A 333 -4.28 13.06 15.29
N PHE A 334 -5.24 13.81 14.76
CA PHE A 334 -5.60 15.12 15.30
C PHE A 334 -6.11 15.05 16.75
N ASN A 335 -6.96 14.08 17.05
CA ASN A 335 -7.43 13.82 18.41
C ASN A 335 -6.26 13.53 19.37
N TYR A 336 -5.26 12.76 18.92
CA TYR A 336 -4.04 12.48 19.67
C TYR A 336 -3.17 13.73 19.84
N LEU A 337 -2.93 14.52 18.79
CA LEU A 337 -2.05 15.69 18.83
C LEU A 337 -2.57 16.78 19.78
N GLY A 338 -3.89 16.97 19.86
CA GLY A 338 -4.52 17.89 20.81
C GLY A 338 -5.30 19.03 20.15
N PRO A 339 -5.70 20.06 20.93
CA PRO A 339 -6.54 21.15 20.42
C PRO A 339 -5.78 22.16 19.56
N ASP A 340 -4.48 22.33 19.76
CA ASP A 340 -3.62 23.18 18.94
C ASP A 340 -2.62 22.29 18.17
N ILE A 341 -2.64 22.36 16.85
CA ILE A 341 -1.88 21.46 15.97
C ILE A 341 -0.99 22.27 15.01
N LEU A 342 0.23 21.78 14.77
CA LEU A 342 1.09 22.23 13.67
C LEU A 342 1.35 21.08 12.69
N ILE A 343 1.00 21.27 11.43
CA ILE A 343 1.26 20.37 10.31
C ILE A 343 2.43 20.96 9.53
N ALA A 344 3.62 20.36 9.66
CA ALA A 344 4.76 20.73 8.84
C ALA A 344 4.83 19.81 7.62
N ASP A 345 4.41 20.29 6.45
CA ASP A 345 4.46 19.58 5.16
C ASP A 345 5.04 20.53 4.11
N PRO A 346 6.13 20.18 3.41
CA PRO A 346 6.78 21.09 2.46
C PRO A 346 5.87 21.60 1.34
N TYR A 347 4.77 20.89 1.06
CA TYR A 347 3.79 21.25 0.03
C TYR A 347 2.47 21.79 0.62
N PHE A 348 2.46 22.26 1.87
CA PHE A 348 1.25 22.69 2.59
C PHE A 348 0.21 21.55 2.61
N ILE A 349 -1.03 21.82 2.20
CA ILE A 349 -2.04 20.77 1.97
C ILE A 349 -2.09 20.33 0.50
N GLY A 350 -1.14 20.75 -0.35
CA GLY A 350 -1.14 20.52 -1.79
C GLY A 350 -1.92 21.59 -2.57
N ASN A 351 -1.75 21.63 -3.90
CA ASN A 351 -2.45 22.61 -4.74
C ASN A 351 -3.97 22.29 -4.78
N ILE A 352 -4.81 23.29 -4.51
CA ILE A 352 -6.28 23.23 -4.72
C ILE A 352 -6.55 23.69 -6.16
N LYS A 353 -7.41 22.99 -6.88
CA LYS A 353 -7.72 23.32 -8.28
C LYS A 353 -9.10 23.96 -8.39
N LEU A 354 -9.32 24.73 -9.45
CA LEU A 354 -10.67 25.11 -9.85
C LEU A 354 -11.39 23.88 -10.41
N ASP A 355 -12.67 23.75 -10.11
CA ASP A 355 -13.54 22.73 -10.67
C ASP A 355 -13.71 22.90 -12.19
N GLU A 356 -14.45 21.98 -12.81
CA GLU A 356 -14.60 21.92 -14.26
C GLU A 356 -15.32 23.15 -14.84
N ASN A 357 -16.19 23.78 -14.06
CA ASN A 357 -16.96 24.97 -14.44
C ASN A 357 -16.24 26.29 -14.09
N GLY A 358 -15.10 26.22 -13.39
CA GLY A 358 -14.34 27.38 -12.94
C GLY A 358 -15.01 28.18 -11.82
N SER A 359 -16.07 27.64 -11.21
CA SER A 359 -16.90 28.34 -10.23
C SER A 359 -16.71 27.83 -8.80
N GLY A 360 -16.15 26.65 -8.62
CA GLY A 360 -15.87 26.04 -7.32
C GLY A 360 -14.42 25.57 -7.17
N MET A 361 -14.01 25.30 -5.94
CA MET A 361 -12.70 24.75 -5.61
C MET A 361 -12.79 23.25 -5.42
N GLN A 362 -11.94 22.50 -6.13
CA GLN A 362 -11.89 21.04 -6.16
C GLN A 362 -10.71 20.53 -5.32
N LEU A 363 -11.02 19.67 -4.35
CA LEU A 363 -10.02 18.99 -3.55
C LEU A 363 -9.67 17.63 -4.16
N GLN A 364 -8.42 17.20 -3.95
CA GLN A 364 -8.04 15.80 -4.11
C GLN A 364 -8.60 14.96 -2.96
N HIS A 365 -8.65 13.64 -3.14
CA HIS A 365 -9.21 12.71 -2.15
C HIS A 365 -8.54 12.80 -0.77
N CYS A 366 -7.21 12.95 -0.72
CA CYS A 366 -6.46 13.06 0.53
C CYS A 366 -6.65 14.41 1.22
N GLN A 367 -6.80 15.49 0.45
CA GLN A 367 -7.20 16.81 0.97
C GLN A 367 -8.62 16.76 1.54
N ALA A 368 -9.56 16.14 0.83
CA ALA A 368 -10.93 15.98 1.29
C ALA A 368 -11.00 15.15 2.59
N ALA A 369 -10.26 14.05 2.66
CA ALA A 369 -10.14 13.23 3.86
C ALA A 369 -9.60 14.01 5.06
N MET A 370 -8.61 14.89 4.84
CA MET A 370 -8.04 15.76 5.86
C MET A 370 -9.04 16.81 6.35
N VAL A 371 -9.71 17.54 5.45
CA VAL A 371 -10.69 18.56 5.82
C VAL A 371 -11.88 17.95 6.55
N ASN A 372 -12.37 16.79 6.10
CA ASN A 372 -13.40 16.03 6.82
C ASN A 372 -12.95 15.63 8.23
N ALA A 373 -11.69 15.23 8.39
CA ALA A 373 -11.12 14.87 9.69
C ALA A 373 -10.94 16.07 10.63
N ILE A 374 -10.58 17.25 10.10
CA ILE A 374 -10.51 18.52 10.84
C ILE A 374 -11.89 18.85 11.42
N LEU A 375 -12.93 18.82 10.59
CA LEU A 375 -14.30 19.10 11.01
C LEU A 375 -14.76 18.10 12.09
N HIS A 376 -14.52 16.81 11.87
CA HIS A 376 -14.82 15.77 12.85
C HIS A 376 -14.15 16.03 14.20
N THR A 377 -12.86 16.36 14.19
CA THR A 377 -12.08 16.63 15.41
C THR A 377 -12.63 17.85 16.13
N ALA A 378 -12.93 18.92 15.39
CA ALA A 378 -13.50 20.16 15.91
C ALA A 378 -14.88 19.94 16.55
N ILE A 379 -15.72 19.10 15.95
CA ILE A 379 -17.04 18.75 16.49
C ILE A 379 -16.93 17.84 17.71
N GLU A 380 -16.15 16.75 17.64
CA GLU A 380 -16.18 15.69 18.67
C GLU A 380 -15.31 16.01 19.90
N THR A 381 -14.18 16.69 19.71
CA THR A 381 -13.17 16.92 20.77
C THR A 381 -12.77 18.39 20.93
N GLY A 382 -13.34 19.28 20.10
CA GLY A 382 -12.92 20.67 19.96
C GLY A 382 -11.66 20.81 19.13
N THR A 383 -11.42 21.98 18.55
CA THR A 383 -10.11 22.36 18.01
C THR A 383 -9.95 23.85 18.27
N GLU A 384 -8.82 24.26 18.84
CA GLU A 384 -8.48 25.67 19.03
C GLU A 384 -7.81 26.23 17.78
N SER A 385 -6.81 25.55 17.23
CA SER A 385 -6.19 25.97 15.97
C SER A 385 -5.43 24.88 15.22
N PHE A 386 -5.47 24.99 13.90
CA PHE A 386 -4.67 24.23 12.93
C PHE A 386 -3.71 25.17 12.22
N ARG A 387 -2.41 24.94 12.40
CA ARG A 387 -1.35 25.67 11.70
C ARG A 387 -0.73 24.76 10.66
N VAL A 388 -0.66 25.18 9.42
CA VAL A 388 0.00 24.47 8.32
C VAL A 388 1.25 25.24 7.93
N MET A 389 2.41 24.64 8.09
CA MET A 389 3.68 25.22 7.66
C MET A 389 4.19 24.46 6.44
N GLY A 390 4.46 25.20 5.36
CA GLY A 390 5.07 24.68 4.14
C GLY A 390 6.28 25.48 3.70
N TYR A 391 6.87 25.13 2.56
CA TYR A 391 8.00 25.86 1.98
C TYR A 391 7.73 26.15 0.51
N TRP A 392 7.51 27.43 0.19
CA TRP A 392 7.09 27.86 -1.14
C TRP A 392 8.02 27.39 -2.26
N GLY A 393 9.35 27.37 -2.03
CA GLY A 393 10.31 26.90 -3.04
C GLY A 393 10.09 25.44 -3.49
N ARG A 394 9.39 24.63 -2.68
CA ARG A 394 8.95 23.28 -3.06
C ARG A 394 7.54 23.28 -3.65
N ALA A 395 6.61 23.96 -2.99
CA ALA A 395 5.21 24.04 -3.40
C ALA A 395 5.02 24.69 -4.78
N SER A 396 5.88 25.63 -5.16
CA SER A 396 5.81 26.34 -6.45
C SER A 396 5.88 25.41 -7.66
N ASN A 397 6.48 24.22 -7.54
CA ASN A 397 6.55 23.23 -8.62
C ASN A 397 5.21 22.51 -8.85
N GLN A 398 4.28 22.60 -7.90
CA GLN A 398 2.95 21.99 -7.98
C GLN A 398 1.83 23.02 -8.18
N ALA A 399 2.15 24.31 -8.05
CA ALA A 399 1.22 25.41 -8.30
C ALA A 399 0.96 25.53 -9.81
N ASP A 400 -0.31 25.73 -10.17
CA ASP A 400 -0.66 26.08 -11.55
C ASP A 400 -0.16 27.50 -11.86
N ASN A 401 0.29 27.75 -13.08
CA ASN A 401 0.53 29.12 -13.55
C ASN A 401 -0.74 29.63 -14.20
N ASP A 402 -1.29 30.73 -13.67
CA ASP A 402 -2.20 31.56 -14.43
C ASP A 402 -1.43 32.78 -14.94
N ASP A 403 -1.00 32.71 -16.20
CA ASP A 403 -0.18 33.75 -16.86
C ASP A 403 -0.99 35.02 -17.16
N GLU A 404 -2.31 35.04 -16.93
CA GLU A 404 -3.21 36.16 -17.23
C GLU A 404 -3.35 37.17 -16.08
N THR A 405 -2.83 36.88 -14.88
CA THR A 405 -2.95 37.78 -13.72
C THR A 405 -1.63 38.47 -13.37
N SER A 406 -1.70 39.70 -12.85
CA SER A 406 -0.53 40.45 -12.37
C SER A 406 -0.03 40.00 -10.99
N GLN A 407 -0.71 39.04 -10.36
CA GLN A 407 -0.40 38.53 -9.04
C GLN A 407 0.76 37.53 -9.07
N SER A 408 1.52 37.48 -7.97
CA SER A 408 2.56 36.46 -7.82
C SER A 408 1.93 35.07 -7.66
N LYS A 409 2.61 34.02 -8.13
CA LYS A 409 2.14 32.63 -8.01
C LYS A 409 1.83 32.20 -6.57
N ILE A 410 2.55 32.75 -5.60
CA ILE A 410 2.32 32.46 -4.18
C ILE A 410 1.02 33.09 -3.68
N GLU A 411 0.71 34.31 -4.11
CA GLU A 411 -0.56 34.98 -3.78
C GLU A 411 -1.73 34.19 -4.37
N GLN A 412 -1.68 33.86 -5.66
CA GLN A 412 -2.70 33.02 -6.31
C GLN A 412 -2.90 31.69 -5.59
N TYR A 413 -1.81 31.07 -5.10
CA TYR A 413 -1.87 29.81 -4.38
C TYR A 413 -2.64 29.92 -3.06
N PHE A 414 -2.39 30.97 -2.27
CA PHE A 414 -3.09 31.19 -1.01
C PHE A 414 -4.50 31.76 -1.18
N GLU A 415 -4.79 32.49 -2.26
CA GLU A 415 -6.15 32.91 -2.60
C GLU A 415 -7.07 31.70 -2.84
N LYS A 416 -6.56 30.64 -3.48
CA LYS A 416 -7.33 29.39 -3.66
C LYS A 416 -7.68 28.75 -2.31
N TYR A 417 -6.75 28.77 -1.36
CA TYR A 417 -6.99 28.28 -0.01
C TYR A 417 -8.03 29.14 0.71
N ASP A 418 -7.87 30.46 0.68
CA ASP A 418 -8.83 31.38 1.30
C ASP A 418 -10.23 31.16 0.71
N HIS A 419 -10.38 31.23 -0.61
CA HIS A 419 -11.66 31.02 -1.27
C HIS A 419 -12.31 29.67 -0.92
N TYR A 420 -11.53 28.58 -0.87
CA TYR A 420 -12.05 27.27 -0.47
C TYR A 420 -12.55 27.28 0.98
N PHE A 421 -11.73 27.69 1.95
CA PHE A 421 -12.08 27.62 3.37
C PHE A 421 -13.15 28.65 3.77
N GLN A 422 -13.20 29.81 3.12
CA GLN A 422 -14.30 30.77 3.28
C GLN A 422 -15.62 30.17 2.81
N SER A 423 -15.62 29.48 1.67
CA SER A 423 -16.81 28.80 1.15
C SER A 423 -17.23 27.63 2.03
N PHE A 424 -16.27 26.82 2.48
CA PHE A 424 -16.51 25.65 3.34
C PHE A 424 -17.17 26.02 4.67
N ARG A 425 -16.76 27.13 5.29
CA ARG A 425 -17.34 27.59 6.57
C ARG A 425 -18.78 28.06 6.48
N ARG A 426 -19.19 28.53 5.30
CA ARG A 426 -20.58 28.97 5.05
C ARG A 426 -21.55 27.79 4.90
N ILE A 427 -21.05 26.55 4.89
CA ILE A 427 -21.88 25.34 4.82
C ILE A 427 -22.38 25.00 6.23
N ASP A 428 -23.69 24.83 6.38
CA ASP A 428 -24.38 24.15 7.50
C ASP A 428 -23.70 24.28 8.87
N ASP A 429 -23.70 25.49 9.46
CA ASP A 429 -23.17 25.78 10.81
C ASP A 429 -21.69 25.40 11.08
N VAL A 430 -20.88 25.11 10.05
CA VAL A 430 -19.46 24.74 10.22
C VAL A 430 -18.67 25.83 10.95
N GLU A 431 -18.98 27.10 10.71
CA GLU A 431 -18.37 28.25 11.38
C GLU A 431 -18.44 28.18 12.92
N LYS A 432 -19.47 27.52 13.47
CA LYS A 432 -19.59 27.31 14.93
C LYS A 432 -18.44 26.47 15.49
N TYR A 433 -17.92 25.53 14.72
CA TYR A 433 -16.88 24.59 15.14
C TYR A 433 -15.50 24.95 14.61
N LEU A 434 -15.44 25.69 13.49
CA LEU A 434 -14.21 26.18 12.87
C LEU A 434 -14.32 27.70 12.64
N PRO A 435 -14.26 28.51 13.72
CA PRO A 435 -14.40 29.96 13.61
C PRO A 435 -13.21 30.59 12.87
N ILE A 436 -13.37 31.86 12.46
CA ILE A 436 -12.28 32.69 11.93
C ILE A 436 -11.12 32.74 12.92
N GLY A 437 -9.89 32.55 12.42
CA GLY A 437 -8.71 32.52 13.27
C GLY A 437 -8.39 31.13 13.82
N CYS A 438 -8.97 30.08 13.26
CA CYS A 438 -8.65 28.69 13.62
C CYS A 438 -7.64 28.07 12.65
N LEU A 439 -7.59 28.50 11.38
CA LEU A 439 -6.74 27.91 10.34
C LEU A 439 -5.67 28.90 9.87
N PHE A 440 -4.40 28.55 10.06
CA PHE A 440 -3.27 29.40 9.72
C PHE A 440 -2.33 28.71 8.74
N PHE A 441 -1.83 29.44 7.75
CA PHE A 441 -0.81 28.95 6.83
C PHE A 441 0.45 29.79 6.90
N TYR A 442 1.58 29.13 7.12
CA TYR A 442 2.89 29.74 7.28
C TYR A 442 3.85 29.25 6.19
N ASN A 443 4.55 30.19 5.57
CA ASN A 443 5.65 29.89 4.67
C ASN A 443 6.97 29.92 5.44
N ALA A 444 7.63 28.77 5.55
CA ALA A 444 8.97 28.68 6.13
C ALA A 444 9.98 29.45 5.27
N ARG A 445 10.97 30.05 5.93
CA ARG A 445 12.12 30.69 5.27
C ARG A 445 13.23 29.70 4.93
N GLU A 446 13.23 28.56 5.63
CA GLU A 446 14.22 27.50 5.49
C GLU A 446 13.55 26.27 4.86
N GLU A 447 14.28 25.61 3.97
CA GLU A 447 13.81 24.40 3.30
C GLU A 447 13.76 23.22 4.28
N PHE A 448 12.67 22.45 4.21
CA PHE A 448 12.56 21.17 4.88
C PHE A 448 11.85 20.15 3.99
N HIS A 449 12.05 18.87 4.29
CA HIS A 449 11.49 17.75 3.52
C HIS A 449 10.60 16.83 4.33
N ASN A 450 10.86 16.71 5.63
CA ASN A 450 10.15 15.75 6.46
C ASN A 450 8.74 16.26 6.75
N ARG A 451 7.78 15.34 6.82
CA ARG A 451 6.42 15.64 7.24
C ARG A 451 6.25 15.23 8.68
N TYR A 452 6.22 16.22 9.56
CA TYR A 452 6.01 16.02 10.98
C TYR A 452 4.80 16.83 11.42
N TRP A 453 3.90 16.17 12.13
CA TRP A 453 2.73 16.80 12.68
C TRP A 453 2.87 16.84 14.19
N PHE A 454 2.53 17.98 14.77
CA PHE A 454 2.85 18.32 16.13
C PHE A 454 1.61 18.68 16.92
N GLY A 455 1.59 18.24 18.18
CA GLY A 455 0.72 18.81 19.20
C GLY A 455 1.43 20.01 19.83
N LEU A 456 0.73 21.13 19.93
CA LEU A 456 1.25 22.36 20.50
C LEU A 456 0.76 22.50 21.94
N LYS A 457 1.67 22.95 22.80
CA LYS A 457 1.35 23.36 24.17
C LYS A 457 1.76 24.82 24.32
N LYS A 458 0.78 25.69 24.53
CA LYS A 458 1.05 27.08 24.92
C LYS A 458 1.56 27.09 26.35
N THR A 459 2.68 27.76 26.56
CA THR A 459 3.17 28.19 27.87
C THR A 459 3.15 29.72 27.91
N ASP A 460 3.30 30.31 29.09
CA ASP A 460 3.24 31.77 29.26
C ASP A 460 4.31 32.52 28.45
N GLU A 461 5.37 31.83 28.01
CA GLU A 461 6.51 32.41 27.31
C GLU A 461 6.67 31.92 25.87
N GLU A 462 6.27 30.67 25.54
CA GLU A 462 6.53 30.07 24.21
C GLU A 462 5.50 29.00 23.78
N ILE A 463 5.47 28.70 22.47
CA ILE A 463 4.76 27.55 21.88
C ILE A 463 5.69 26.34 21.87
N LEU A 464 5.38 25.32 22.66
CA LEU A 464 6.15 24.07 22.73
C LEU A 464 5.54 22.98 21.84
N LEU A 465 6.39 22.29 21.07
CA LEU A 465 6.02 21.11 20.29
C LEU A 465 6.17 19.85 21.16
N GLU A 466 5.06 19.28 21.63
CA GLU A 466 5.07 18.21 22.65
C GLU A 466 4.92 16.81 22.05
N LYS A 467 3.93 16.62 21.16
CA LYS A 467 3.68 15.36 20.46
C LYS A 467 4.21 15.46 19.03
N VAL A 468 4.72 14.36 18.48
CA VAL A 468 5.22 14.31 17.10
C VAL A 468 4.76 13.03 16.43
N VAL A 469 4.18 13.17 15.24
CA VAL A 469 3.81 12.07 14.35
C VAL A 469 4.49 12.28 13.01
N ILE A 470 5.11 11.22 12.49
CA ILE A 470 5.70 11.18 11.15
C ILE A 470 4.64 10.77 10.15
N MET A 471 4.58 11.47 9.02
CA MET A 471 3.80 11.11 7.85
C MET A 471 4.76 10.81 6.68
N THR A 472 4.64 9.68 6.00
CA THR A 472 5.60 9.35 4.92
C THR A 472 5.35 10.08 3.60
N ASN A 473 4.11 10.52 3.34
CA ASN A 473 3.71 11.21 2.10
C ASN A 473 3.01 12.55 2.38
N SER A 474 3.08 13.47 1.40
CA SER A 474 2.51 14.81 1.50
C SER A 474 1.01 14.84 1.19
N LEU A 475 0.26 15.72 1.87
CA LEU A 475 -1.20 15.84 1.86
C LEU A 475 -1.87 16.11 0.51
N GLY A 476 -1.10 16.39 -0.55
CA GLY A 476 -1.57 16.56 -1.93
C GLY A 476 -1.20 15.43 -2.89
N ASN A 477 -0.72 14.28 -2.40
CA ASN A 477 -0.39 13.11 -3.23
C ASN A 477 -0.28 11.81 -2.41
N ILE A 478 -1.33 11.44 -1.66
CA ILE A 478 -1.31 10.24 -0.79
C ILE A 478 -2.07 9.09 -1.43
N ASN A 479 -1.36 8.07 -1.93
CA ASN A 479 -1.93 6.75 -2.27
C ASN A 479 -1.48 5.65 -1.30
N GLU A 480 -0.46 5.94 -0.51
CA GLU A 480 0.09 5.14 0.57
C GLU A 480 0.54 6.10 1.67
N LEU A 481 0.42 5.70 2.93
CA LEU A 481 0.76 6.52 4.08
C LEU A 481 1.14 5.65 5.27
N ASP A 482 2.32 5.87 5.81
CA ASP A 482 2.67 5.42 7.15
C ASP A 482 2.54 6.58 8.12
N ILE A 483 1.89 6.29 9.24
CA ILE A 483 1.70 7.18 10.38
C ILE A 483 2.50 6.56 11.51
N MET A 484 3.51 7.27 12.01
CA MET A 484 4.39 6.75 13.07
C MET A 484 4.53 7.78 14.20
N PRO A 485 3.99 7.54 15.39
CA PRO A 485 4.23 8.41 16.54
C PRO A 485 5.68 8.28 17.01
N ILE A 486 6.28 9.41 17.36
CA ILE A 486 7.63 9.43 17.95
C ILE A 486 7.51 9.34 19.47
N ILE A 487 7.66 8.13 19.99
CA ILE A 487 7.56 7.85 21.42
C ILE A 487 8.90 8.12 22.13
N ASN A 488 10.03 7.98 21.43
CA ASN A 488 11.35 8.26 21.98
C ASN A 488 11.51 9.76 22.28
N GLU A 489 11.65 10.10 23.56
CA GLU A 489 11.70 11.48 24.02
C GLU A 489 12.89 12.28 23.44
N THR A 490 14.07 11.68 23.35
CA THR A 490 15.26 12.34 22.80
C THR A 490 15.06 12.71 21.34
N GLN A 491 14.59 11.76 20.53
CA GLN A 491 14.28 11.98 19.11
C GLN A 491 13.18 13.04 18.96
N ARG A 492 12.15 12.97 19.80
CA ARG A 492 11.04 13.93 19.82
C ARG A 492 11.54 15.35 20.09
N ARG A 493 12.37 15.54 21.12
CA ARG A 493 12.96 16.84 21.47
C ARG A 493 13.86 17.40 20.38
N GLN A 494 14.66 16.55 19.71
CA GLN A 494 15.50 16.99 18.59
C GLN A 494 14.67 17.52 17.41
N ILE A 495 13.62 16.78 17.03
CA ILE A 495 12.73 17.17 15.93
C ILE A 495 11.93 18.43 16.31
N ALA A 496 11.37 18.46 17.52
CA ALA A 496 10.67 19.61 18.08
C ALA A 496 11.56 20.86 18.10
N GLY A 497 12.80 20.77 18.58
CA GLY A 497 13.73 21.90 18.62
C GLY A 497 13.98 22.48 17.23
N LYS A 498 14.30 21.63 16.25
CA LYS A 498 14.50 22.05 14.86
C LYS A 498 13.26 22.74 14.27
N TYR A 499 12.08 22.13 14.42
CA TYR A 499 10.87 22.67 13.81
C TYR A 499 10.30 23.88 14.56
N SER A 500 10.58 24.03 15.85
CA SER A 500 10.26 25.25 16.59
C SER A 500 11.06 26.44 16.04
N GLU A 501 12.35 26.24 15.74
CA GLU A 501 13.18 27.28 15.11
C GLU A 501 12.65 27.66 13.73
N ILE A 502 12.38 26.68 12.86
CA ILE A 502 11.82 26.91 11.52
C ILE A 502 10.49 27.66 11.62
N PHE A 503 9.60 27.22 12.52
CA PHE A 503 8.27 27.81 12.70
C PHE A 503 8.34 29.24 13.24
N SER A 504 9.23 29.53 14.19
CA SER A 504 9.42 30.88 14.74
C SER A 504 9.83 31.92 13.70
N LYS A 505 10.52 31.50 12.64
CA LYS A 505 10.96 32.34 11.52
C LYS A 505 9.98 32.35 10.35
N ALA A 506 8.95 31.52 10.38
CA ALA A 506 8.01 31.35 9.28
C ALA A 506 7.10 32.58 9.14
N GLU A 507 6.76 32.93 7.91
CA GLU A 507 5.92 34.07 7.59
C GLU A 507 4.47 33.62 7.47
N LEU A 508 3.56 34.25 8.23
CA LEU A 508 2.12 34.02 8.06
C LEU A 508 1.68 34.50 6.68
N LYS A 509 1.06 33.62 5.91
CA LYS A 509 0.55 33.91 4.56
C LYS A 509 -0.96 33.96 4.49
N LEU A 510 -1.64 33.17 5.31
CA LEU A 510 -3.09 33.14 5.35
C LEU A 510 -3.56 32.84 6.77
N ASN A 511 -4.57 33.58 7.21
CA ASN A 511 -5.31 33.33 8.44
C ASN A 511 -6.78 33.28 8.05
N VAL A 512 -7.36 32.09 8.09
CA VAL A 512 -8.75 31.87 7.66
C VAL A 512 -9.67 31.93 8.84
#